data_AF-A0A917N825-F1
#
_entry.id   AF-A0A917N825-F1
#
_cell.length_a   1.000
_cell.length_b   1.000
_cell.length_c   1.000
_cell.angle_alpha   90.00
_cell.angle_beta   90.00
_cell.angle_gamma   90.00
#
_symmetry.space_group_name_H-M   'P 1'
#
loop_
_entity.id
_entity.type
_entity.pdbx_description
1 polymer ?
#
loop_
_entity_poly.entity_id
_entity_poly.type
_entity_poly.pdbx_seq_one_letter_code
_entity_poly.pdbx_strand_id
1 'polypeptide(L)'
;MTDNITALTPDEVRTIGKAVADLASDVDGFAQLNDIQVKPGDFPVGEWLRDLVAQRRDLLHRHCVELQNTLRELGLQLQTSATKLQETDQDNGRNVSQAAG
;
A
#
# COMPACT_ATOMS: atom_id res chain seq x y z
N MET A 1 -23.22 5.88 31.21
CA MET A 1 -22.85 6.70 30.04
C MET A 1 -21.88 5.87 29.23
N THR A 2 -22.34 5.36 28.11
CA THR A 2 -21.60 4.51 27.18
C THR A 2 -20.72 5.39 26.32
N ASP A 3 -19.43 5.46 26.67
CA ASP A 3 -18.42 5.94 25.74
C ASP A 3 -18.31 4.90 24.64
N ASN A 4 -19.03 5.16 23.56
CA ASN A 4 -18.95 4.45 22.31
C ASN A 4 -17.61 4.82 21.66
N ILE A 5 -16.51 4.33 22.24
CA ILE A 5 -15.24 4.25 21.54
C ILE A 5 -15.54 3.28 20.40
N THR A 6 -15.58 3.75 19.16
CA THR A 6 -15.51 2.90 17.99
C THR A 6 -14.14 2.21 18.06
N ALA A 7 -14.04 1.15 18.87
CA ALA A 7 -12.83 0.39 19.07
C ALA A 7 -12.61 -0.37 17.78
N LEU A 8 -11.70 0.14 16.95
CA LEU A 8 -11.26 -0.55 15.74
C LEU A 8 -10.77 -1.93 16.16
N THR A 9 -11.54 -2.95 15.80
CA THR A 9 -11.21 -4.33 16.15
C THR A 9 -9.98 -4.78 15.36
N PRO A 10 -9.18 -5.72 15.89
CA PRO A 10 -8.06 -6.29 15.14
C PRO A 10 -8.45 -6.79 13.74
N ASP A 11 -9.67 -7.31 13.58
CA ASP A 11 -10.19 -7.81 12.30
C ASP A 11 -10.53 -6.70 11.31
N GLU A 12 -11.07 -5.57 11.77
CA GLU A 12 -11.25 -4.37 10.94
C GLU A 12 -9.90 -3.82 10.47
N VAL A 13 -8.91 -3.75 11.35
CA VAL A 13 -7.54 -3.30 11.00
C VAL A 13 -6.90 -4.23 9.96
N ARG A 14 -7.07 -5.56 10.09
CA ARG A 14 -6.60 -6.53 9.09
C ARG A 14 -7.30 -6.37 7.76
N THR A 15 -8.61 -6.13 7.77
CA THR A 15 -9.41 -5.94 6.55
C THR A 15 -8.92 -4.71 5.78
N ILE A 16 -8.68 -3.60 6.48
CA ILE A 16 -8.10 -2.39 5.88
C ILE A 16 -6.69 -2.67 5.35
N GLY A 17 -5.84 -3.33 6.13
CA GLY A 17 -4.49 -3.69 5.70
C GLY A 17 -4.46 -4.57 4.44
N LYS A 18 -5.41 -5.51 4.31
CA LYS A 18 -5.58 -6.34 3.11
C LYS A 18 -6.02 -5.50 1.92
N ALA A 19 -7.04 -4.66 2.08
CA ALA A 19 -7.50 -3.78 1.00
C ALA A 19 -6.38 -2.86 0.48
N VAL A 20 -5.53 -2.34 1.38
CA VAL A 20 -4.35 -1.54 1.02
C VAL A 20 -3.31 -2.37 0.26
N ALA A 21 -3.08 -3.62 0.64
CA ALA A 21 -2.17 -4.52 -0.08
C ALA A 21 -2.69 -4.91 -1.48
N ASP A 22 -4.00 -5.10 -1.62
CA ASP A 22 -4.66 -5.37 -2.90
C ASP A 22 -4.48 -4.15 -3.83
N LEU A 23 -4.70 -2.92 -3.33
CA LEU A 23 -4.43 -1.68 -4.07
C LEU A 23 -2.95 -1.58 -4.51
N ALA A 24 -2.01 -2.02 -3.68
CA ALA A 24 -0.59 -2.03 -4.05
C ALA A 24 -0.29 -2.97 -5.22
N SER A 25 -1.09 -4.02 -5.41
CA SER A 25 -0.94 -4.97 -6.51
C SER A 25 -1.47 -4.41 -7.83
N ASP A 26 -2.53 -3.57 -7.77
CA ASP A 26 -3.11 -2.92 -8.95
C ASP A 26 -2.22 -1.81 -9.54
N VAL A 27 -1.28 -1.27 -8.76
CA VAL A 27 -0.32 -0.24 -9.21
C VAL A 27 0.67 -0.77 -10.27
N ASP A 28 0.75 -2.09 -10.48
CA ASP A 28 1.57 -2.72 -11.52
C ASP A 28 1.04 -2.46 -12.96
N GLY A 29 -0.17 -1.91 -13.10
CA GLY A 29 -0.80 -1.61 -14.40
C GLY A 29 0.01 -0.69 -15.33
N PHE A 30 0.98 0.06 -14.80
CA PHE A 30 1.86 0.92 -15.58
C PHE A 30 3.00 0.18 -16.30
N ALA A 31 3.15 -1.14 -16.09
CA ALA A 31 4.06 -1.97 -16.88
C ALA A 31 3.80 -1.86 -18.39
N GLN A 32 2.54 -1.63 -18.80
CA GLN A 32 2.16 -1.45 -20.20
C GLN A 32 2.78 -0.20 -20.84
N LEU A 33 3.17 0.81 -20.06
CA LEU A 33 3.89 1.98 -20.58
C LEU A 33 5.34 1.65 -20.98
N ASN A 34 5.89 0.54 -20.49
CA ASN A 34 7.23 0.08 -20.89
C ASN A 34 7.29 -0.38 -22.36
N ASP A 35 6.15 -0.81 -22.91
CA ASP A 35 6.07 -1.30 -24.29
C ASP A 35 5.89 -0.17 -25.32
N ILE A 36 5.70 1.07 -24.89
CA ILE A 36 5.56 2.22 -25.80
C ILE A 36 6.93 2.55 -26.41
N GLN A 37 7.12 2.12 -27.66
CA GLN A 37 8.29 2.39 -28.47
C GLN A 37 8.02 3.57 -29.40
N VAL A 38 8.68 4.71 -29.18
CA VAL A 38 8.65 5.82 -30.13
C VAL A 38 9.72 5.60 -31.19
N LYS A 39 9.33 5.54 -32.46
CA LYS A 39 10.25 5.43 -33.61
C LYS A 39 10.46 6.82 -34.21
N PRO A 40 11.59 7.49 -33.94
CA PRO A 40 11.77 8.90 -34.28
C PRO A 40 12.07 9.17 -35.76
N GLY A 41 12.47 8.16 -36.54
CA GLY A 41 13.08 8.39 -37.86
C GLY A 41 14.41 9.17 -37.73
N ASP A 42 14.82 9.87 -38.78
CA ASP A 42 16.09 10.62 -38.85
C ASP A 42 15.96 12.12 -38.54
N PHE A 43 14.87 12.54 -37.89
CA PHE A 43 14.63 13.95 -37.60
C PHE A 43 14.97 14.30 -36.15
N PRO A 44 15.68 15.42 -35.89
CA PRO A 44 16.00 15.87 -34.54
C PRO A 44 14.76 16.03 -33.62
N VAL A 45 13.62 16.44 -34.19
CA VAL A 45 12.36 16.54 -33.45
C VAL A 45 11.82 15.17 -33.02
N GLY A 46 12.06 14.13 -33.83
CA GLY A 46 11.70 12.76 -33.50
C GLY A 46 12.53 12.26 -32.32
N GLU A 47 13.83 12.52 -32.31
CA GLU A 47 14.71 12.16 -31.19
C GLU A 47 14.30 12.84 -29.90
N TRP A 48 14.02 14.14 -29.95
CA TRP A 48 13.50 14.87 -28.81
C TRP A 48 12.19 14.26 -28.27
N LEU A 49 11.26 13.87 -29.17
CA LEU A 49 9.99 13.26 -28.77
C LEU A 49 10.20 11.88 -28.13
N ARG A 50 11.09 11.06 -28.69
CA ARG A 50 11.49 9.76 -28.12
C ARG A 50 12.03 9.94 -26.71
N ASP A 51 12.94 10.89 -26.52
CA ASP A 51 13.60 11.14 -25.24
C ASP A 51 12.60 11.72 -24.22
N LEU A 52 11.69 12.60 -24.65
CA LEU A 52 10.61 13.10 -23.80
C LEU A 52 9.71 11.96 -23.33
N VAL A 53 9.26 11.09 -24.22
CA VAL A 53 8.40 9.94 -23.86
C VAL A 53 9.13 8.99 -22.91
N ALA A 54 10.40 8.68 -23.16
CA ALA A 54 11.21 7.86 -22.26
C ALA A 54 11.31 8.50 -20.86
N GLN A 55 11.64 9.79 -20.77
CA GLN A 55 11.73 10.50 -19.49
C GLN A 55 10.40 10.49 -18.72
N ARG A 56 9.27 10.69 -19.40
CA ARG A 56 7.94 10.68 -18.76
C ARG A 56 7.54 9.28 -18.31
N ARG A 57 7.83 8.25 -19.11
CA ARG A 57 7.63 6.85 -18.72
C ARG A 57 8.44 6.50 -17.48
N ASP A 58 9.73 6.81 -17.48
CA ASP A 58 10.62 6.47 -16.37
C ASP A 58 10.25 7.22 -15.07
N LEU A 59 9.69 8.44 -15.19
CA LEU A 59 9.13 9.18 -14.07
C LEU A 59 7.85 8.51 -13.52
N LEU A 60 6.92 8.14 -14.40
CA LEU A 60 5.69 7.45 -14.00
C LEU A 60 6.01 6.11 -13.33
N HIS A 61 6.95 5.34 -13.88
CA HIS A 61 7.40 4.08 -13.30
C HIS A 61 7.92 4.27 -11.87
N ARG A 62 8.77 5.28 -11.63
CA ARG A 62 9.27 5.59 -10.27
C ARG A 62 8.15 5.91 -9.30
N HIS A 63 7.19 6.75 -9.68
CA HIS A 63 6.06 7.07 -8.80
C HIS A 63 5.18 5.87 -8.49
N CYS A 64 5.02 4.94 -9.43
CA CYS A 64 4.29 3.70 -9.20
C CYS A 64 5.02 2.79 -8.20
N VAL A 65 6.34 2.65 -8.36
CA VAL A 65 7.18 1.90 -7.42
C VAL A 65 7.12 2.51 -6.01
N GLU A 66 7.22 3.84 -5.90
CA GLU A 66 7.10 4.55 -4.63
C GLU A 66 5.73 4.31 -3.98
N LEU A 67 4.64 4.50 -4.74
CA LEU A 67 3.28 4.27 -4.27
C LEU A 67 3.07 2.82 -3.81
N GLN A 68 3.54 1.84 -4.59
CA GLN A 68 3.45 0.43 -4.23
C GLN A 68 4.20 0.12 -2.93
N ASN A 69 5.39 0.69 -2.75
CA ASN A 69 6.17 0.52 -1.51
C ASN A 69 5.44 1.12 -0.31
N THR A 70 4.92 2.35 -0.44
CA THR A 70 4.15 3.01 0.62
C THR A 70 2.91 2.20 1.01
N LEU A 71 2.15 1.69 0.03
CA LEU A 71 0.96 0.89 0.30
C LEU A 71 1.32 -0.44 0.98
N ARG A 72 2.37 -1.13 0.53
CA ARG A 72 2.85 -2.36 1.18
C ARG A 72 3.27 -2.12 2.63
N GLU A 73 4.03 -1.05 2.87
CA GLU A 73 4.48 -0.69 4.21
C GLU A 73 3.29 -0.37 5.13
N LEU A 74 2.32 0.40 4.64
CA LEU A 74 1.09 0.70 5.38
C LEU A 74 0.31 -0.58 5.72
N GLY A 75 0.16 -1.49 4.77
CA GLY A 75 -0.50 -2.79 5.00
C GLY A 75 0.19 -3.63 6.08
N LEU A 76 1.53 -3.69 6.05
CA LEU A 76 2.34 -4.39 7.06
C LEU A 76 2.21 -3.75 8.45
N GLN A 77 2.23 -2.41 8.52
CA GLN A 77 2.07 -1.69 9.78
C GLN A 77 0.68 -1.91 10.38
N LEU A 78 -0.37 -1.93 9.56
CA LEU A 78 -1.72 -2.24 10.00
C LEU A 78 -1.84 -3.68 10.51
N GLN A 79 -1.29 -4.67 9.80
CA GLN A 79 -1.28 -6.06 10.29
C GLN A 79 -0.54 -6.20 11.62
N THR A 80 0.63 -5.57 11.74
CA THR A 80 1.41 -5.56 12.98
C THR A 80 0.62 -4.94 14.13
N SER A 81 -0.09 -3.84 13.86
CA SER A 81 -0.93 -3.16 14.86
C SER A 81 -2.12 -4.02 15.28
N ALA A 82 -2.77 -4.71 14.34
CA ALA A 82 -3.85 -5.64 14.65
C ALA A 82 -3.40 -6.79 15.56
N THR A 83 -2.21 -7.36 15.30
CA THR A 83 -1.64 -8.40 16.15
C THR A 83 -1.39 -7.89 17.57
N LYS A 84 -0.78 -6.70 17.72
CA LYS A 84 -0.55 -6.09 19.04
C LYS A 84 -1.84 -5.80 19.81
N LEU A 85 -2.88 -5.35 19.11
CA LEU A 85 -4.20 -5.13 19.72
C LEU A 85 -4.78 -6.45 20.24
N GLN A 86 -4.73 -7.51 19.44
CA GLN A 86 -5.22 -8.82 19.87
C GLN A 86 -4.43 -9.40 21.05
N GLU A 87 -3.11 -9.27 21.05
CA GLU A 87 -2.26 -9.71 22.17
C GLU A 87 -2.61 -8.95 23.46
N THR A 88 -2.75 -7.63 23.37
CA THR A 88 -3.13 -6.77 24.50
C THR A 88 -4.51 -7.15 25.05
N ASP A 89 -5.50 -7.39 24.18
CA ASP A 89 -6.83 -7.80 24.60
C ASP A 89 -6.83 -9.17 25.29
N GLN A 90 -6.04 -10.13 24.79
CA GLN A 90 -5.90 -11.45 25.40
C GLN A 90 -5.26 -11.38 26.78
N ASP A 91 -4.20 -10.58 26.94
CA ASP A 91 -3.52 -10.43 28.22
C ASP A 91 -4.38 -9.68 29.25
N ASN A 92 -5.11 -8.65 28.82
CA ASN A 92 -6.10 -7.98 29.65
C ASN A 92 -7.21 -8.95 30.10
N GLY A 93 -7.73 -9.77 29.19
CA GLY A 93 -8.74 -10.79 29.52
C GLY A 93 -8.26 -11.83 30.54
N ARG A 94 -7.00 -12.27 30.43
CA ARG A 94 -6.38 -13.19 31.41
C ARG A 94 -6.23 -12.53 32.79
N ASN A 95 -5.74 -11.30 32.85
CA ASN A 95 -5.51 -10.58 34.10
C ASN A 95 -6.84 -10.29 34.84
N VAL A 96 -7.89 -9.90 34.11
CA VAL A 96 -9.22 -9.70 34.69
C VAL A 96 -9.81 -11.01 35.21
N SER A 97 -9.65 -12.10 34.47
CA SER A 97 -10.13 -13.43 34.90
C SER A 97 -9.42 -13.95 36.15
N GLN A 98 -8.13 -13.63 36.32
CA GLN A 98 -7.36 -13.97 37.53
C GLN A 98 -7.70 -13.08 38.72
N ALA A 99 -8.08 -11.82 38.51
CA ALA A 99 -8.47 -10.91 39.59
C ALA A 99 -9.92 -11.12 40.07
N ALA A 100 -10.77 -11.74 39.25
CA ALA A 100 -12.18 -12.00 39.56
C ALA A 100 -12.45 -13.40 40.15
N GLY A 101 -11.44 -14.28 40.19
CA GLY A 101 -11.47 -15.58 40.86
C GLY A 101 -10.80 -15.52 42.23
#